data_AF-A0A1J5QFQ5-F1
#
_entry.id   AF-A0A1J5QFQ5-F1
#
_cell.length_a   1.000
_cell.length_b   1.000
_cell.length_c   1.000
_cell.angle_alpha   90.00
_cell.angle_beta   90.00
_cell.angle_gamma   90.00
#
_symmetry.space_group_name_H-M   'P 1'
#
loop_
_entity.id
_entity.type
_entity.pdbx_description
1 polymer ?
#
loop_
_entity_poly.entity_id
_entity_poly.type
_entity_poly.pdbx_seq_one_letter_code
_entity_poly.pdbx_strand_id
1 'polypeptide(L)'
;MADDLSQSALRELTLALDVPQVDRNEHAFARMCEVAQALAHQMNGVITDDNGVLLPPEAMAVIAQQLEHLYDTLEQHGLSAGSALARRLFS
;
A
#
# COMPACT_ATOMS: atom_id res chain seq x y z
N MET A 1 -31.41 -19.19 8.59
CA MET A 1 -30.04 -19.71 8.73
C MET A 1 -29.16 -18.49 8.77
N ALA A 2 -28.45 -18.24 9.86
CA ALA A 2 -27.46 -17.18 9.90
C ALA A 2 -26.24 -17.73 9.15
N ASP A 3 -25.85 -17.12 8.03
CA ASP A 3 -24.59 -17.45 7.39
C ASP A 3 -23.48 -17.23 8.42
N ASP A 4 -22.81 -18.31 8.77
CA ASP A 4 -21.68 -18.28 9.68
C ASP A 4 -20.57 -17.50 8.96
N LEU A 5 -20.38 -16.23 9.32
CA LEU A 5 -19.36 -15.35 8.77
C LEU A 5 -17.96 -15.97 8.85
N SER A 6 -17.73 -16.91 9.78
CA SER A 6 -16.48 -17.65 9.91
C SER A 6 -16.23 -18.67 8.78
N GLN A 7 -17.25 -19.00 7.99
CA GLN A 7 -17.18 -19.93 6.86
C GLN A 7 -17.24 -19.23 5.49
N SER A 8 -17.30 -17.89 5.44
CA SER A 8 -17.26 -17.17 4.17
C SER A 8 -15.87 -17.23 3.55
N ALA A 9 -15.78 -17.71 2.31
CA ALA A 9 -14.55 -17.72 1.55
C ALA A 9 -14.06 -16.28 1.31
N LEU A 10 -12.88 -15.95 1.83
CA LEU A 10 -12.19 -14.71 1.53
C LEU A 10 -11.70 -14.74 0.08
N ARG A 11 -12.23 -13.85 -0.77
CA ARG A 11 -11.91 -13.82 -2.21
C ARG A 11 -10.95 -12.71 -2.59
N GLU A 12 -10.98 -11.62 -1.83
CA GLU A 12 -10.26 -10.40 -2.16
C GLU A 12 -9.77 -9.74 -0.88
N LEU A 13 -8.59 -9.15 -0.96
CA LEU A 13 -7.98 -8.34 0.08
C LEU A 13 -7.45 -7.07 -0.57
N THR A 14 -7.77 -5.93 0.01
CA THR A 14 -7.25 -4.63 -0.41
C THR A 14 -6.22 -4.16 0.62
N LEU A 15 -5.01 -3.83 0.16
CA LEU A 15 -4.00 -3.17 0.96
C LEU A 15 -3.93 -1.71 0.53
N ALA A 16 -4.09 -0.80 1.48
CA ALA A 16 -4.02 0.63 1.25
C ALA A 16 -2.92 1.23 2.12
N LEU A 17 -2.22 2.23 1.56
CA LEU A 17 -1.18 2.97 2.24
C LEU A 17 -1.43 4.47 2.07
N ASP A 18 -1.68 5.16 3.19
CA ASP A 18 -1.73 6.62 3.23
C ASP A 18 -0.31 7.20 3.25
N VAL A 19 0.29 7.27 2.06
CA VAL A 19 1.67 7.71 1.82
C VAL A 19 2.07 8.98 2.58
N PRO A 20 1.31 10.10 2.56
CA PRO A 20 1.74 11.32 3.25
C PRO A 20 1.66 11.23 4.77
N GLN A 21 0.92 10.27 5.31
CA GLN A 21 0.69 10.13 6.75
C GLN A 21 1.72 9.24 7.46
N VAL A 22 2.51 8.48 6.70
CA VAL A 22 3.51 7.52 7.22
C VAL A 22 4.92 8.07 7.01
N ASP A 23 5.80 7.89 8.01
CA ASP A 23 7.20 8.32 7.91
C ASP A 23 7.92 7.52 6.81
N ARG A 24 8.70 8.22 5.97
CA ARG A 24 9.48 7.62 4.87
C ARG A 24 10.38 6.48 5.36
N ASN A 25 10.96 6.62 6.55
CA ASN A 25 11.88 5.63 7.13
C ASN A 25 11.19 4.34 7.59
N GLU A 26 9.87 4.28 7.63
CA GLU A 26 9.14 3.04 7.89
C GLU A 26 9.13 2.08 6.69
N HIS A 27 9.53 2.55 5.50
CA HIS A 27 9.57 1.74 4.28
C HIS A 27 8.22 1.02 4.03
N ALA A 28 7.11 1.70 4.31
CA ALA A 28 5.79 1.07 4.43
C ALA A 28 5.32 0.44 3.12
N PHE A 29 5.63 1.03 1.96
CA PHE A 29 5.27 0.45 0.67
C PHE A 29 6.03 -0.86 0.39
N ALA A 30 7.31 -0.93 0.73
CA ALA A 30 8.09 -2.16 0.58
C ALA A 30 7.52 -3.29 1.46
N ARG A 31 7.21 -2.99 2.72
CA ARG A 31 6.55 -3.93 3.64
C ARG A 31 5.16 -4.35 3.14
N MET A 32 4.41 -3.41 2.57
CA MET A 32 3.11 -3.71 1.95
C MET A 32 3.26 -4.69 0.78
N CYS A 33 4.28 -4.51 -0.06
CA CYS A 33 4.59 -5.44 -1.15
C CYS A 33 4.95 -6.84 -0.63
N GLU A 34 5.77 -6.94 0.43
CA GLU A 34 6.10 -8.22 1.07
C GLU A 34 4.85 -8.94 1.58
N VAL A 35 3.95 -8.19 2.25
CA VAL A 35 2.67 -8.73 2.73
C VAL A 35 1.76 -9.15 1.58
N ALA A 36 1.64 -8.34 0.52
CA ALA A 36 0.85 -8.67 -0.67
C ALA A 36 1.33 -9.97 -1.32
N GLN A 37 2.65 -10.14 -1.46
CA GLN A 37 3.26 -11.35 -2.03
C GLN A 37 3.01 -12.57 -1.15
N ALA A 38 3.16 -12.44 0.18
CA ALA A 38 2.87 -13.53 1.10
C ALA A 38 1.40 -13.96 1.05
N LEU A 39 0.47 -13.00 1.01
CA LEU A 39 -0.97 -13.26 0.90
C LEU A 39 -1.31 -13.93 -0.44
N ALA A 40 -0.82 -13.38 -1.56
CA ALA A 40 -1.04 -13.96 -2.88
C ALA A 40 -0.53 -15.40 -2.95
N HIS A 41 0.64 -15.68 -2.37
CA HIS A 41 1.18 -17.04 -2.31
C HIS A 41 0.29 -17.99 -1.48
N GLN A 42 -0.10 -17.59 -0.27
CA GLN A 42 -0.91 -18.43 0.63
C GLN A 42 -2.33 -18.67 0.11
N MET A 43 -2.91 -17.68 -0.58
CA MET A 43 -4.25 -17.77 -1.16
C MET A 43 -4.26 -18.38 -2.57
N ASN A 44 -3.09 -18.68 -3.15
CA ASN A 44 -2.94 -18.99 -4.57
C ASN A 44 -3.64 -17.93 -5.44
N GLY A 45 -3.50 -16.67 -5.03
CA GLY A 45 -4.09 -15.48 -5.63
C GLY A 45 -3.10 -14.70 -6.49
N VAL A 46 -3.55 -13.54 -6.94
CA VAL A 46 -2.77 -12.61 -7.75
C VAL A 46 -2.82 -11.22 -7.13
N ILE A 47 -1.79 -10.41 -7.40
CA ILE A 47 -1.75 -9.01 -6.99
C ILE A 47 -2.25 -8.18 -8.18
N THR A 48 -3.18 -7.28 -7.91
CA THR A 48 -3.75 -6.37 -8.92
C THR A 48 -3.71 -4.92 -8.44
N ASP A 49 -3.93 -3.99 -9.34
CA ASP A 49 -4.37 -2.63 -8.98
C ASP A 49 -5.86 -2.62 -8.56
N ASP A 50 -6.38 -1.42 -8.31
CA ASP A 50 -7.77 -1.15 -7.93
C ASP A 50 -8.79 -1.45 -9.04
N ASN A 51 -8.34 -1.57 -10.29
CA ASN A 51 -9.15 -1.93 -11.44
C ASN A 51 -9.09 -3.44 -11.76
N GLY A 52 -8.40 -4.24 -10.93
CA GLY A 52 -8.23 -5.67 -11.13
C GLY A 52 -7.19 -6.02 -12.20
N VAL A 53 -6.37 -5.06 -12.64
CA VAL A 53 -5.28 -5.29 -13.59
C VAL A 53 -4.09 -5.90 -12.84
N LEU A 54 -3.54 -6.99 -13.36
CA LEU A 54 -2.37 -7.65 -12.77
C LEU A 54 -1.22 -6.66 -12.60
N LEU A 55 -0.63 -6.68 -11.41
CA LEU A 55 0.49 -5.82 -11.06
C LEU A 55 1.79 -6.65 -11.04
N PRO A 56 2.61 -6.60 -12.10
CA PRO A 56 3.83 -7.39 -12.15
C PRO A 56 4.94 -6.76 -11.27
N PRO A 57 5.98 -7.52 -10.90
CA PRO A 57 7.05 -7.04 -10.03
C PRO A 57 7.74 -5.77 -10.52
N GLU A 58 7.91 -5.62 -11.84
CA GLU A 58 8.50 -4.40 -12.43
C GLU A 58 7.64 -3.15 -12.19
N ALA A 59 6.31 -3.29 -12.19
CA ALA A 59 5.42 -2.18 -11.89
C ALA A 59 5.51 -1.77 -10.42
N MET A 60 5.66 -2.74 -9.50
CA MET A 60 5.90 -2.44 -8.08
C MET A 60 7.20 -1.66 -7.86
N ALA A 61 8.27 -2.01 -8.58
CA ALA A 61 9.53 -1.27 -8.51
C ALA A 61 9.39 0.17 -9.02
N VAL A 62 8.63 0.38 -10.11
CA VAL A 62 8.34 1.73 -10.62
C VAL A 62 7.54 2.55 -9.62
N ILE A 63 6.51 1.97 -8.98
CA ILE A 63 5.72 2.65 -7.94
C ILE A 63 6.63 3.04 -6.76
N ALA A 64 7.52 2.14 -6.32
CA ALA A 64 8.47 2.45 -5.26
C ALA A 64 9.36 3.66 -5.61
N GLN A 65 9.87 3.74 -6.85
CA GLN A 65 10.66 4.89 -7.30
C GLN A 65 9.83 6.19 -7.35
N GLN A 66 8.57 6.12 -7.81
CA GLN A 66 7.67 7.27 -7.84
C GLN A 66 7.35 7.78 -6.42
N LEU A 67 7.24 6.89 -5.45
CA LEU A 67 7.05 7.27 -4.04
C LEU A 67 8.24 8.03 -3.48
N GLU A 68 9.48 7.65 -3.83
CA GLU A 68 10.65 8.43 -3.43
C GLU A 68 10.60 9.88 -3.95
N HIS A 69 10.17 10.07 -5.19
CA HIS A 69 10.01 11.42 -5.77
C HIS A 69 8.88 12.20 -5.06
N LEU A 70 7.81 11.52 -4.67
CA LEU A 70 6.71 12.12 -3.92
C LEU A 70 7.18 12.56 -2.53
N TYR A 71 7.97 11.73 -1.84
CA TYR A 71 8.56 12.09 -0.55
C TYR A 71 9.49 13.30 -0.65
N ASP A 72 10.34 13.36 -1.67
CA ASP A 72 11.22 14.51 -1.91
C ASP A 72 10.40 15.79 -2.18
N THR A 73 9.30 15.67 -2.94
CA THR A 73 8.39 16.79 -3.22
C THR A 73 7.73 17.31 -1.93
N LEU A 74 7.23 16.40 -1.09
CA LEU A 74 6.65 16.75 0.20
C LEU A 74 7.67 17.48 1.10
N GLU A 75 8.89 16.97 1.17
CA GLU A 75 9.97 17.56 1.96
C GLU A 75 10.33 18.99 1.49
N GLN A 76 10.43 19.21 0.17
CA GLN A 76 10.68 20.54 -0.41
C GLN A 76 9.62 21.58 -0.01
N HIS A 77 8.40 21.15 0.26
CA HIS A 77 7.31 22.01 0.72
C HIS A 77 7.18 22.09 2.25
N GLY A 78 8.13 21.51 3.00
CA GLY A 78 8.08 21.46 4.47
C GLY A 78 6.99 20.52 5.00
N LEU A 79 6.53 19.58 4.19
CA LEU A 79 5.47 18.62 4.46
C LEU A 79 6.00 17.19 4.53
N SER A 80 7.21 16.97 5.07
CA SER A 80 7.82 15.65 5.19
C SER A 80 6.78 14.61 5.66
N ALA A 81 6.69 13.48 4.95
CA ALA A 81 5.67 12.48 5.21
C ALA A 81 5.74 11.98 6.66
N GLY A 82 4.58 11.76 7.27
CA GLY A 82 4.48 11.40 8.69
C GLY A 82 4.67 12.55 9.69
N SER A 83 5.08 13.75 9.24
CA SER A 83 5.14 14.93 10.11
C SER A 83 3.75 15.34 10.61
N ALA A 84 3.72 16.06 11.74
CA ALA A 84 2.47 16.57 12.31
C ALA A 84 1.70 17.48 11.32
N LEU A 85 2.43 18.26 10.51
CA LEU A 85 1.82 19.15 9.51
C LEU A 85 1.26 18.35 8.33
N ALA A 86 2.01 17.38 7.79
CA ALA A 86 1.53 16.49 6.73
C ALA A 86 0.29 15.72 7.18
N ARG A 87 0.32 15.08 8.36
CA ARG A 87 -0.83 14.35 8.90
C ARG A 87 -2.07 15.22 9.07
N ARG A 88 -1.91 16.48 9.49
CA ARG A 88 -3.03 17.43 9.62
C ARG A 88 -3.58 17.88 8.28
N LEU A 89 -2.75 17.98 7.25
CA LEU A 89 -3.17 18.42 5.91
C LEU A 89 -3.93 17.33 5.16
N PHE A 90 -3.54 16.07 5.35
CA PHE A 90 -4.06 14.91 4.61
C PHE A 90 -5.05 14.04 5.41
N SER A 91 -5.58 14.54 6.53
CA SER A 91 -6.61 13.88 7.36
C SER A 91 -8.02 14.21 6.92
#